data_AF-A0A932IKI9-F1
#
_entry.id   AF-A0A932IKI9-F1
#
_cell.length_a   1.000
_cell.length_b   1.000
_cell.length_c   1.000
_cell.angle_alpha   90.00
_cell.angle_beta   90.00
_cell.angle_gamma   90.00
#
_symmetry.space_group_name_H-M   'P 1'
#
loop_
_entity.id
_entity.type
_entity.pdbx_description
1 polymer ?
#
loop_
_entity_poly.entity_id
_entity_poly.type
_entity_poly.pdbx_seq_one_letter_code
_entity_poly.pdbx_strand_id
1 'polypeptide(L)' 'MAKVSELAQLVGGKVLGDATRVIRGVADLASAGEEELSFLASPKYRKAFLETRAGAVLVA' A
#
# COMPACT_ATOMS: atom_id res chain seq x y z
N MET A 1 9.41 -7.78 7.44
CA MET A 1 9.08 -6.34 7.56
C MET A 1 9.99 -5.57 6.63
N ALA A 2 9.45 -4.61 5.88
CA ALA A 2 10.19 -3.83 4.88
C ALA A 2 9.68 -2.38 4.88
N LYS A 3 10.55 -1.42 4.57
CA LYS A 3 10.16 -0.03 4.35
C LYS A 3 9.47 0.12 3.01
N VAL A 4 8.55 1.09 2.91
CA VAL A 4 7.88 1.44 1.64
C VAL A 4 8.89 1.72 0.51
N SER A 5 10.04 2.34 0.82
CA SER A 5 11.12 2.55 -0.14
C SER A 5 11.67 1.26 -0.74
N GLU A 6 11.83 0.21 0.06
CA GLU A 6 12.38 -1.08 -0.38
C GLU A 6 11.35 -1.80 -1.25
N LEU A 7 10.07 -1.74 -0.87
CA LEU A 7 8.95 -2.29 -1.64
C LEU A 7 8.83 -1.61 -3.01
N ALA A 8 8.96 -0.28 -3.06
CA ALA A 8 8.94 0.46 -4.31
C ALA A 8 10.11 0.07 -5.23
N GLN A 9 11.32 -0.11 -4.68
CA GLN A 9 12.48 -0.57 -5.46
C GLN A 9 12.26 -1.96 -6.05
N LEU A 10 11.68 -2.90 -5.29
CA LEU A 10 11.41 -4.26 -5.74
C LEU A 10 10.44 -4.32 -6.93
N VAL A 11 9.46 -3.41 -6.97
CA VAL A 11 8.46 -3.36 -8.05
C VAL A 11 8.79 -2.35 -9.14
N GLY A 12 9.93 -1.65 -9.05
CA GLY A 12 10.28 -0.54 -9.94
C GLY A 12 9.31 0.65 -9.85
N GLY A 13 8.62 0.79 -8.72
CA GLY A 13 7.63 1.82 -8.46
C GLY A 13 8.22 3.11 -7.88
N LYS A 14 7.38 4.14 -7.81
CA LYS A 14 7.70 5.42 -7.16
C LYS A 14 6.89 5.58 -5.89
N VAL A 15 7.54 5.99 -4.81
CA VAL A 15 6.84 6.32 -3.56
C VAL A 15 6.20 7.70 -3.65
N LEU A 16 4.93 7.79 -3.29
CA LEU A 16 4.21 9.03 -3.01
C LEU A 16 3.84 9.02 -1.51
N GLY A 17 4.41 9.93 -0.73
CA GLY A 17 4.24 9.97 0.73
C GLY A 17 5.48 9.51 1.50
N ASP A 18 5.28 8.89 2.66
CA ASP A 18 6.37 8.50 3.57
C ASP A 18 7.02 7.17 3.15
N ALA A 19 8.25 7.27 2.62
CA ALA A 19 9.04 6.11 2.19
C ALA A 19 9.65 5.31 3.36
N THR A 20 9.67 5.87 4.57
CA THR A 20 10.30 5.26 5.75
C THR A 20 9.36 4.38 6.55
N ARG A 21 8.04 4.48 6.30
CA ARG A 21 7.03 3.64 6.95
C ARG A 21 7.35 2.16 6.77
N VAL A 22 7.25 1.42 7.87
CA VAL A 22 7.51 -0.03 7.91
C VAL A 22 6.22 -0.78 7.68
N ILE A 23 6.25 -1.70 6.72
CA ILE A 23 5.18 -2.64 6.42
C ILE A 23 5.53 -4.00 7.00
N ARG A 24 4.57 -4.61 7.69
CA ARG A 24 4.67 -5.92 8.36
C ARG A 24 3.84 -7.01 7.71
N GLY A 25 2.82 -6.65 6.93
CA GLY A 25 1.93 -7.59 6.28
C GLY A 25 1.33 -7.08 4.97
N VAL A 26 0.47 -7.90 4.37
CA VAL A 26 -0.29 -7.57 3.17
C VAL A 26 -1.74 -7.93 3.44
N ALA A 27 -2.65 -7.02 3.08
CA ALA A 27 -4.09 -7.21 3.25
C ALA A 27 -4.87 -6.51 2.13
N ASP A 28 -6.12 -6.90 1.93
CA ASP A 28 -6.99 -6.23 0.97
C ASP A 28 -7.37 -4.81 1.43
N LEU A 29 -7.90 -3.99 0.53
CA LEU A 29 -8.19 -2.57 0.84
C LEU A 29 -9.17 -2.40 2.01
N ALA A 30 -10.06 -3.37 2.24
CA ALA A 30 -11.10 -3.29 3.26
C ALA A 30 -10.60 -3.68 4.66
N SER A 31 -9.65 -4.62 4.73
CA SER A 31 -9.10 -5.14 5.99
C SER A 31 -7.77 -4.52 6.38
N ALA A 32 -7.03 -3.93 5.43
CA ALA A 32 -5.70 -3.41 5.65
C ALA A 32 -5.65 -2.32 6.74
N GLY A 33 -4.74 -2.50 7.71
CA GLY A 33 -4.36 -1.54 8.73
C GLY A 33 -3.04 -0.81 8.43
N GLU A 34 -2.62 0.04 9.36
CA GLU A 34 -1.53 1.01 9.15
C GLU A 34 -0.14 0.38 8.92
N GLU A 35 0.03 -0.90 9.26
CA GLU A 35 1.26 -1.66 9.05
C GLU A 35 1.17 -2.63 7.86
N GLU A 36 0.09 -2.58 7.07
CA GLU A 36 -0.14 -3.49 5.95
C GLU A 36 -0.07 -2.75 4.61
N LEU A 37 0.53 -3.41 3.62
CA LEU A 37 0.49 -2.99 2.23
C LEU A 37 -0.80 -3.53 1.60
N SER A 38 -1.50 -2.68 0.85
CA SER A 38 -2.60 -3.10 0.00
C SER A 38 -2.33 -2.79 -1.48
N PHE A 39 -3.24 -3.20 -2.36
CA PHE A 39 -3.13 -3.00 -3.80
C PHE A 39 -4.48 -2.62 -4.42
N LEU A 40 -4.46 -1.60 -5.27
CA LEU A 40 -5.62 -1.20 -6.06
C LEU A 40 -5.62 -1.92 -7.41
N ALA A 41 -6.30 -3.07 -7.47
CA ALA A 41 -6.33 -3.92 -8.67
C ALA A 41 -7.18 -3.39 -9.84
N SER A 42 -8.12 -2.48 -9.57
CA SER A 42 -9.04 -1.97 -10.60
C SER A 42 -9.70 -0.67 -10.14
N PRO A 43 -10.01 0.28 -11.06
CA PRO A 43 -10.70 1.52 -10.74
C PRO A 43 -12.03 1.35 -10.00
N LYS A 44 -12.71 0.20 -10.13
CA LYS A 44 -13.97 -0.09 -9.42
C LYS A 44 -13.81 -0.10 -7.89
N TYR A 45 -12.59 -0.31 -7.38
CA TYR A 45 -12.30 -0.30 -5.95
C TYR A 45 -11.89 1.09 -5.43
N ARG A 46 -12.09 2.16 -6.21
CA ARG A 46 -11.77 3.53 -5.79
C ARG A 46 -12.40 3.93 -4.47
N LYS A 47 -13.63 3.47 -4.19
CA LYS A 47 -14.29 3.74 -2.89
C LYS A 47 -13.52 3.08 -1.75
N ALA A 48 -13.22 1.79 -1.86
CA ALA A 48 -12.44 1.06 -0.86
C ALA A 48 -11.03 1.65 -0.69
N PHE A 49 -10.42 2.13 -1.77
CA PHE A 49 -9.13 2.85 -1.72
C PHE A 49 -9.19 4.14 -0.91
N LEU A 50 -10.28 4.91 -1.01
CA LEU A 50 -10.45 6.14 -0.25
C LEU A 50 -10.75 5.88 1.24
N GLU A 51 -11.29 4.70 1.57
CA GLU A 51 -11.68 4.32 2.93
C GLU A 51 -10.64 3.43 3.64
N THR A 52 -9.61 2.96 2.93
CA THR A 52 -8.61 2.03 3.48
C THR A 52 -7.76 2.67 4.57
N ARG A 53 -7.30 1.83 5.52
CA ARG A 53 -6.30 2.22 6.53
C ARG A 53 -4.92 1.65 6.25
N ALA A 54 -4.70 1.10 5.05
CA ALA A 54 -3.42 0.55 4.65
C ALA A 54 -2.28 1.56 4.86
N GLY A 55 -1.16 1.08 5.40
CA GLY A 55 0.05 1.90 5.58
C GLY A 55 0.65 2.37 4.25
N ALA A 56 0.45 1.58 3.19
CA ALA A 56 0.77 1.92 1.82
C ALA A 56 -0.18 1.18 0.87
N VAL A 57 -0.40 1.75 -0.32
CA VAL A 57 -1.17 1.09 -1.38
C VAL A 57 -0.39 1.16 -2.68
N LEU A 58 -0.23 0.00 -3.32
CA LEU A 58 0.34 -0.10 -4.66
C LEU A 58 -0.76 0.22 -5.69
N VAL A 59 -0.46 1.12 -6.63
CA VAL A 59 -1.39 1.60 -7.67
C VAL A 59 -0.71 1.54 -9.04
N ALA A 60 -1.49 1.30 -10.10
CA ALA A 60 -1.03 1.26 -11.49
C ALA A 60 -1.97 2.10 -12.38
#